data_AF-A0AB74CI26-F1
#
_entry.id   AF-A0AB74CI26-F1
#
_cell.length_a   1.000
_cell.length_b   1.000
_cell.length_c   1.000
_cell.angle_alpha   90.00
_cell.angle_beta   90.00
_cell.angle_gamma   90.00
#
_symmetry.space_group_name_H-M   'P 1'
#
loop_
_entity.id
_entity.type
_entity.pdbx_description
1 polymer ?
#
loop_
_entity_poly.entity_id
_entity_poly.type
_entity_poly.pdbx_seq_one_letter_code
_entity_poly.pdbx_strand_id
1 'polypeptide(L)'
;MLAGEYAPSRDPVPSVWLDAVEKVGLLGWLQRVKDILRTTAPNLLSAIDNYMSHVYKIIADAQITNGGPVILLQAENEYSMFEGEALGLDRQYMQYFIDKARDAGIVVPITSNDANNNGYNAPGTGLGVIDIYGYDQYPIGVGCYNLYDWPAGLQAYLCFRCQKLSLHSIGGGTNWGNLRYPDFYTSYDLGAIIAEDGTVTREKYPEAKSQGQFFKVALATTLHGLSNQIQPRCYHPAL
;
A
#
# COMPACT_ATOMS: atom_id res chain seq x y z
N MET A 1 -6.92 7.28 15.67
CA MET A 1 -5.89 7.72 14.71
C MET A 1 -4.61 6.99 15.12
N LEU A 2 -4.32 5.82 14.56
CA LEU A 2 -3.05 5.15 14.81
C LEU A 2 -2.05 5.75 13.83
N ALA A 3 -1.10 6.51 14.37
CA ALA A 3 0.03 7.04 13.63
C ALA A 3 0.91 5.86 13.18
N GLY A 4 1.10 5.73 11.87
CA GLY A 4 2.03 4.77 11.28
C GLY A 4 3.36 5.48 10.97
N GLU A 5 4.46 4.93 11.46
CA GLU A 5 5.84 5.41 11.26
C GLU A 5 6.60 4.54 10.22
N TYR A 6 7.36 5.23 9.35
CA TYR A 6 8.52 4.91 8.44
C TYR A 6 8.65 3.53 7.73
N ALA A 7 9.15 3.37 6.48
CA ALA A 7 10.19 4.08 5.69
C ALA A 7 9.88 4.12 4.15
N PRO A 8 10.82 4.51 3.25
CA PRO A 8 10.58 5.42 2.13
C PRO A 8 9.78 4.84 0.97
N SER A 9 8.96 5.69 0.35
CA SER A 9 7.89 5.40 -0.61
C SER A 9 6.65 4.79 0.07
N ARG A 10 5.43 5.24 -0.31
CA ARG A 10 4.11 4.56 -0.24
C ARG A 10 2.96 5.14 0.60
N ASP A 11 2.04 5.69 -0.18
CA ASP A 11 0.59 5.66 -0.24
C ASP A 11 -0.30 5.80 1.01
N PRO A 12 -1.20 6.82 1.08
CA PRO A 12 -2.33 6.97 2.00
C PRO A 12 -3.63 6.40 1.42
N VAL A 13 -4.00 5.22 1.91
CA VAL A 13 -5.40 4.76 1.99
C VAL A 13 -5.65 4.45 3.48
N PRO A 14 -6.90 4.47 3.98
CA PRO A 14 -7.29 3.75 5.19
C PRO A 14 -7.17 2.21 4.99
N SER A 15 -5.95 1.74 4.74
CA SER A 15 -5.51 0.36 4.87
C SER A 15 -4.52 0.31 6.03
N VAL A 16 -4.55 -0.76 6.82
CA VAL A 16 -3.49 -0.94 7.83
C VAL A 16 -2.31 -1.60 7.13
N TRP A 17 -1.15 -0.95 7.24
CA TRP A 17 0.08 -1.32 6.55
C TRP A 17 0.97 -2.16 7.47
N LEU A 18 1.23 -3.40 7.08
CA LEU A 18 2.09 -4.32 7.81
C LEU A 18 3.22 -4.80 6.90
N ASP A 19 4.33 -4.10 6.99
CA ASP A 19 5.63 -4.62 6.56
C ASP A 19 6.24 -5.35 7.77
N ALA A 20 6.62 -6.60 7.58
CA ALA A 20 7.17 -7.42 8.65
C ALA A 20 8.70 -7.40 8.72
N VAL A 21 9.40 -6.72 7.81
CA VAL A 21 10.86 -6.75 7.78
C VAL A 21 11.49 -5.38 7.55
N GLU A 22 10.87 -4.41 6.88
CA GLU A 22 11.34 -3.02 7.00
C GLU A 22 10.91 -2.43 8.36
N LYS A 23 9.62 -2.52 8.73
CA LYS A 23 9.15 -2.00 10.03
C LYS A 23 9.67 -2.82 11.23
N VAL A 24 9.90 -4.12 11.05
CA VAL A 24 10.53 -4.96 12.07
C VAL A 24 12.06 -4.86 11.98
N GLY A 25 12.64 -4.58 10.80
CA GLY A 25 14.07 -4.34 10.59
C GLY A 25 14.56 -3.04 11.19
N LEU A 26 13.66 -2.07 11.33
CA LEU A 26 13.85 -0.89 12.18
C LEU A 26 13.93 -1.24 13.67
N LEU A 27 13.49 -2.44 14.08
CA LEU A 27 13.83 -2.94 15.40
C LEU A 27 15.25 -3.49 15.34
N GLY A 28 16.21 -2.69 15.81
CA GLY A 28 17.65 -3.02 15.75
C GLY A 28 18.06 -4.38 16.34
N TRP A 29 17.13 -5.12 16.97
CA TRP A 29 17.35 -6.51 17.35
C TRP A 29 17.34 -7.51 16.18
N LEU A 30 16.71 -7.20 15.03
CA LEU A 30 16.77 -8.08 13.85
C LEU A 30 18.20 -8.19 13.29
N GLN A 31 19.10 -7.25 13.59
CA GLN A 31 20.53 -7.37 13.25
C GLN A 31 21.20 -8.61 13.87
N ARG A 32 20.59 -9.22 14.89
CA ARG A 32 21.08 -10.45 15.52
C ARG A 32 20.58 -11.72 14.83
N VAL A 33 19.60 -11.61 13.94
CA VAL A 33 19.12 -12.71 13.11
C VAL A 33 20.09 -12.86 11.94
N LYS A 34 20.74 -14.01 11.83
CA LYS A 34 21.75 -14.28 10.79
C LYS A 34 21.16 -14.74 9.46
N ASP A 35 19.86 -15.00 9.45
CA ASP A 35 19.14 -15.41 8.26
C ASP A 35 18.99 -14.24 7.28
N ILE A 36 18.79 -14.56 6.00
CA ILE A 36 18.50 -13.56 4.98
C ILE A 36 17.11 -12.98 5.26
N LEU A 37 17.05 -11.66 5.43
CA LEU A 37 15.81 -10.91 5.62
C LEU A 37 14.89 -11.05 4.41
N ARG A 38 13.58 -10.95 4.63
CA ARG A 38 12.52 -11.05 3.59
C ARG A 38 12.52 -12.40 2.84
N THR A 39 12.77 -13.48 3.56
CA THR A 39 12.71 -14.87 3.05
C THR A 39 11.92 -15.77 4.02
N THR A 40 11.68 -17.02 3.62
CA THR A 40 11.12 -18.05 4.52
C THR A 40 12.06 -18.61 5.57
N ALA A 41 13.21 -17.97 5.80
CA ALA A 41 14.17 -18.47 6.77
C ALA A 41 13.54 -18.58 8.18
N PRO A 42 13.68 -19.74 8.86
CA PRO A 42 12.87 -20.05 10.04
C PRO A 42 13.19 -19.17 11.25
N ASN A 43 14.44 -18.71 11.44
CA ASN A 43 14.75 -17.83 12.56
C ASN A 43 14.19 -16.43 12.31
N LEU A 44 14.13 -15.99 11.06
CA LEU A 44 13.45 -14.76 10.67
C LEU A 44 11.95 -14.85 10.95
N LEU A 45 11.27 -15.88 10.41
CA LEU A 45 9.82 -16.02 10.60
C LEU A 45 9.46 -16.12 12.08
N SER A 46 10.23 -16.88 12.86
CA SER A 46 10.06 -16.98 14.32
C SER A 46 10.27 -15.63 15.03
N ALA A 47 11.27 -14.86 14.61
CA ALA A 47 11.56 -13.54 15.15
C ALA A 47 10.39 -12.56 14.97
N ILE A 48 9.77 -12.54 13.78
CA ILE A 48 8.72 -11.57 13.44
C ILE A 48 7.33 -12.04 13.89
N ASP A 49 7.15 -13.34 14.16
CA ASP A 49 5.87 -14.00 14.42
C ASP A 49 5.03 -13.28 15.49
N ASN A 50 5.63 -13.05 16.66
CA ASN A 50 4.94 -12.45 17.78
C ASN A 50 4.42 -11.04 17.45
N TYR A 51 5.23 -10.22 16.77
CA TYR A 51 4.81 -8.89 16.36
C TYR A 51 3.65 -8.98 15.37
N MET A 52 3.80 -9.78 14.31
CA MET A 52 2.79 -9.90 13.26
C MET A 52 1.45 -10.43 13.80
N SER A 53 1.47 -11.43 14.68
CA SER A 53 0.26 -11.96 15.31
C SER A 53 -0.51 -10.90 16.12
N HIS A 54 0.19 -10.05 16.87
CA HIS A 54 -0.47 -9.00 17.65
C HIS A 54 -1.03 -7.89 16.76
N VAL A 55 -0.27 -7.43 15.77
CA VAL A 55 -0.76 -6.36 14.89
C VAL A 55 -1.93 -6.86 14.04
N TYR A 56 -1.86 -8.05 13.44
CA TYR A 56 -2.99 -8.59 12.69
C TYR A 56 -4.23 -8.76 13.56
N LYS A 57 -4.09 -9.13 14.84
CA LYS A 57 -5.23 -9.20 15.76
C LYS A 57 -5.88 -7.82 15.98
N ILE A 58 -5.08 -6.78 16.21
CA ILE A 58 -5.58 -5.39 16.33
C ILE A 58 -6.33 -4.97 15.07
N ILE A 59 -5.79 -5.29 13.89
CA ILE A 59 -6.42 -4.96 12.60
C ILE A 59 -7.72 -5.73 12.44
N ALA A 60 -7.73 -7.02 12.77
CA ALA A 60 -8.89 -7.88 12.63
C ALA A 60 -10.08 -7.33 13.41
N ASP A 61 -9.84 -6.86 14.64
CA ASP A 61 -10.89 -6.25 15.48
C ASP A 61 -11.39 -4.90 14.92
N ALA A 62 -10.58 -4.19 14.13
CA ALA A 62 -10.90 -2.90 13.53
C ALA A 62 -11.48 -2.96 12.10
N GLN A 63 -11.79 -4.16 11.58
CA GLN A 63 -12.38 -4.34 10.25
C GLN A 63 -13.78 -3.74 10.15
N ILE A 64 -14.16 -3.34 8.93
CA ILE A 64 -15.52 -2.89 8.60
C ILE A 64 -16.58 -3.94 8.93
N THR A 65 -16.24 -5.22 8.83
CA THR A 65 -17.11 -6.34 9.23
C THR A 65 -17.38 -6.38 10.73
N ASN A 66 -16.56 -5.70 11.53
CA ASN A 66 -16.71 -5.53 12.98
C ASN A 66 -17.13 -4.09 13.35
N GLY A 67 -17.60 -3.29 12.38
CA GLY A 67 -18.00 -1.89 12.57
C GLY A 67 -16.83 -0.89 12.62
N GLY A 68 -15.61 -1.33 12.32
CA GLY A 68 -14.42 -0.50 12.29
C GLY A 68 -14.13 0.11 10.90
N PRO A 69 -13.03 0.88 10.77
CA PRO A 69 -12.72 1.60 9.53
C PRO A 69 -11.91 0.78 8.51
N VAL A 70 -11.39 -0.40 8.85
CA VAL A 70 -10.46 -1.13 7.98
C VAL A 70 -11.22 -1.87 6.88
N ILE A 71 -10.95 -1.53 5.61
CA ILE A 71 -11.59 -2.12 4.43
C ILE A 71 -10.66 -2.96 3.55
N LEU A 72 -9.34 -2.81 3.72
CA LEU A 72 -8.30 -3.53 2.99
C LEU A 72 -7.09 -3.72 3.91
N LEU A 73 -6.36 -4.82 3.71
CA LEU A 73 -5.05 -5.09 4.31
C LEU A 73 -4.01 -5.15 3.20
N GLN A 74 -2.82 -4.57 3.39
CA GLN A 74 -1.69 -4.86 2.52
C GLN A 74 -0.81 -5.94 3.14
N ALA A 75 -0.41 -6.93 2.35
CA ALA A 75 0.60 -7.92 2.74
C ALA A 75 1.96 -7.54 2.15
N GLU A 76 2.96 -7.40 3.03
CA GLU A 76 4.32 -7.01 2.64
C GLU A 76 4.32 -5.64 1.92
N ASN A 77 5.42 -5.26 1.30
CA ASN A 77 5.72 -3.89 0.90
C ASN A 77 6.73 -3.88 -0.26
N GLU A 78 6.29 -3.68 -1.51
CA GLU A 78 7.13 -3.82 -2.72
C GLU A 78 8.07 -5.03 -2.62
N TYR A 79 7.47 -6.21 -2.44
CA TYR A 79 8.19 -7.47 -2.54
C TYR A 79 8.57 -7.74 -4.01
N SER A 80 9.50 -6.93 -4.50
CA SER A 80 9.75 -6.69 -5.92
C SER A 80 11.22 -6.58 -6.28
N MET A 81 12.08 -6.37 -5.27
CA MET A 81 13.52 -6.21 -5.42
C MET A 81 14.20 -7.32 -4.62
N PHE A 82 14.96 -8.16 -5.32
CA PHE A 82 15.64 -9.32 -4.74
C PHE A 82 17.14 -9.21 -5.03
N GLU A 83 17.98 -9.43 -4.01
CA GLU A 83 19.43 -9.42 -4.21
C GLU A 83 19.88 -10.67 -4.99
N GLY A 84 20.33 -10.44 -6.22
CA GLY A 84 20.83 -11.47 -7.13
C GLY A 84 19.73 -12.32 -7.77
N GLU A 85 19.95 -12.78 -9.00
CA GLU A 85 19.01 -13.64 -9.74
C GLU A 85 18.67 -14.96 -9.00
N ALA A 86 19.42 -15.31 -7.95
CA ALA A 86 19.33 -16.58 -7.23
C ALA A 86 18.19 -16.66 -6.21
N LEU A 87 17.70 -15.55 -5.65
CA LEU A 87 16.69 -15.59 -4.57
C LEU A 87 15.26 -15.41 -5.09
N GLY A 88 15.05 -14.59 -6.13
CA GLY A 88 13.76 -14.42 -6.80
C GLY A 88 12.57 -14.16 -5.87
N LEU A 89 11.35 -14.32 -6.39
CA LEU A 89 10.13 -14.18 -5.61
C LEU A 89 9.90 -15.41 -4.71
N ASP A 90 10.12 -15.28 -3.39
CA ASP A 90 9.74 -16.32 -2.43
C ASP A 90 8.22 -16.27 -2.17
N ARG A 91 7.49 -17.10 -2.90
CA ARG A 91 6.03 -17.20 -2.79
C ARG A 91 5.57 -17.75 -1.44
N GLN A 92 6.38 -18.57 -0.76
CA GLN A 92 6.04 -19.08 0.57
C GLN A 92 6.16 -17.98 1.62
N TYR A 93 7.09 -17.04 1.44
CA TYR A 93 7.24 -15.89 2.33
C TYR A 93 6.00 -14.97 2.25
N MET A 94 5.50 -14.70 1.05
CA MET A 94 4.23 -13.98 0.88
C MET A 94 3.04 -14.77 1.45
N GLN A 95 3.01 -16.10 1.24
CA GLN A 95 1.96 -16.95 1.79
C GLN A 95 1.93 -16.91 3.33
N TYR A 96 3.09 -16.85 3.99
CA TYR A 96 3.17 -16.72 5.45
C TYR A 96 2.36 -15.52 5.98
N PHE A 97 2.46 -14.35 5.35
CA PHE A 97 1.68 -13.17 5.78
C PHE A 97 0.19 -13.32 5.54
N ILE A 98 -0.17 -13.91 4.39
CA ILE A 98 -1.56 -14.19 4.06
C ILE A 98 -2.16 -15.12 5.12
N ASP A 99 -1.49 -16.24 5.40
CA ASP A 99 -1.93 -17.24 6.36
C ASP A 99 -2.03 -16.63 7.77
N LYS A 100 -1.00 -15.89 8.22
CA LYS A 100 -1.04 -15.20 9.52
C LYS A 100 -2.18 -14.19 9.64
N ALA A 101 -2.43 -13.42 8.58
CA ALA A 101 -3.54 -12.48 8.57
C ALA A 101 -4.89 -13.21 8.65
N ARG A 102 -5.07 -14.28 7.87
CA ARG A 102 -6.31 -15.07 7.89
C ARG A 102 -6.51 -15.77 9.23
N ASP A 103 -5.47 -16.37 9.81
CA ASP A 103 -5.49 -17.00 11.13
C ASP A 103 -5.86 -16.01 12.24
N ALA A 104 -5.44 -14.75 12.12
CA ALA A 104 -5.81 -13.68 13.05
C ALA A 104 -7.26 -13.19 12.88
N GLY A 105 -7.99 -13.64 11.86
CA GLY A 105 -9.38 -13.28 11.58
C GLY A 105 -9.55 -12.14 10.55
N ILE A 106 -8.54 -11.85 9.73
CA ILE A 106 -8.68 -10.89 8.64
C ILE A 106 -9.54 -11.50 7.53
N VAL A 107 -10.66 -10.84 7.24
CA VAL A 107 -11.63 -11.23 6.20
C VAL A 107 -11.74 -10.18 5.09
N VAL A 108 -11.26 -8.96 5.30
CA VAL A 108 -11.16 -7.96 4.22
C VAL A 108 -10.16 -8.40 3.13
N PRO A 109 -10.28 -7.88 1.90
CA PRO A 109 -9.33 -8.22 0.84
C PRO A 109 -7.90 -7.80 1.18
N ILE A 110 -6.96 -8.67 0.82
CA ILE A 110 -5.51 -8.47 0.95
C ILE A 110 -4.97 -7.95 -0.39
N THR A 111 -4.19 -6.88 -0.35
CA THR A 111 -3.60 -6.22 -1.53
C THR A 111 -2.08 -6.27 -1.51
N SER A 112 -1.47 -6.03 -2.67
CA SER A 112 -0.04 -5.76 -2.83
C SER A 112 0.21 -4.33 -3.30
N ASN A 113 1.47 -3.94 -3.28
CA ASN A 113 2.01 -2.74 -3.92
C ASN A 113 3.37 -3.10 -4.56
N ASP A 114 3.36 -3.73 -5.71
CA ASP A 114 4.59 -4.06 -6.45
C ASP A 114 5.35 -2.78 -6.85
N ALA A 115 6.69 -2.76 -6.79
CA ALA A 115 7.48 -1.53 -7.06
C ALA A 115 7.27 -0.99 -8.47
N ASN A 116 6.95 -1.90 -9.37
CA ASN A 116 6.61 -1.63 -10.75
C ASN A 116 5.49 -2.59 -11.16
N ASN A 117 4.99 -2.45 -12.38
CA ASN A 117 3.98 -3.36 -12.89
C ASN A 117 4.57 -4.73 -13.31
N ASN A 118 5.16 -5.48 -12.36
CA ASN A 118 5.78 -6.79 -12.64
C ASN A 118 4.77 -7.95 -12.57
N GLY A 119 3.66 -7.76 -11.87
CA GLY A 119 2.63 -8.79 -11.67
C GLY A 119 2.98 -9.77 -10.56
N TYR A 120 3.88 -9.41 -9.64
CA TYR A 120 4.22 -10.27 -8.52
C TYR A 120 3.01 -10.45 -7.61
N ASN A 121 2.77 -11.72 -7.24
CA ASN A 121 1.65 -12.16 -6.40
C ASN A 121 0.25 -11.85 -6.97
N ALA A 122 0.13 -11.44 -8.23
CA ALA A 122 -1.15 -11.14 -8.86
C ALA A 122 -2.09 -12.37 -8.89
N PRO A 123 -3.42 -12.17 -8.97
CA PRO A 123 -4.38 -13.25 -9.15
C PRO A 123 -3.98 -14.20 -10.29
N GLY A 124 -4.01 -15.51 -10.01
CA GLY A 124 -3.61 -16.55 -10.96
C GLY A 124 -2.12 -16.92 -10.93
N THR A 125 -1.29 -16.29 -10.10
CA THR A 125 0.15 -16.62 -10.01
C THR A 125 0.48 -17.79 -9.07
N GLY A 126 -0.51 -18.39 -8.41
CA GLY A 126 -0.33 -19.57 -7.55
C GLY A 126 -0.11 -19.20 -6.08
N LEU A 127 0.87 -19.85 -5.43
CA LEU A 127 1.17 -19.63 -4.01
C LEU A 127 1.53 -18.16 -3.73
N GLY A 128 1.10 -17.65 -2.57
CA GLY A 128 1.34 -16.27 -2.15
C GLY A 128 0.50 -15.24 -2.91
N VAL A 129 -0.63 -15.65 -3.48
CA VAL A 129 -1.51 -14.76 -4.28
C VAL A 129 -2.30 -13.80 -3.40
N ILE A 130 -2.36 -12.53 -3.81
CA ILE A 130 -3.21 -11.50 -3.20
C ILE A 130 -4.59 -11.40 -3.88
N ASP A 131 -5.56 -10.78 -3.20
CA ASP A 131 -6.91 -10.62 -3.72
C ASP A 131 -6.97 -9.51 -4.78
N ILE A 132 -6.27 -8.40 -4.54
CA ILE A 132 -6.22 -7.24 -5.44
C ILE A 132 -4.78 -6.81 -5.66
N TYR A 133 -4.30 -6.98 -6.90
CA TYR A 133 -2.97 -6.55 -7.29
C TYR A 133 -2.90 -5.03 -7.40
N GLY A 134 -1.91 -4.46 -6.73
CA GLY A 134 -1.53 -3.05 -6.84
C GLY A 134 -0.05 -2.93 -7.12
N TYR A 135 0.34 -1.80 -7.70
CA TYR A 135 1.72 -1.43 -7.93
C TYR A 135 1.89 0.08 -7.79
N ASP A 136 3.11 0.49 -7.44
CA ASP A 136 3.47 1.87 -7.16
C ASP A 136 4.09 2.56 -8.37
N GLN A 137 4.02 3.89 -8.39
CA GLN A 137 4.69 4.70 -9.42
C GLN A 137 5.17 6.04 -8.84
N TYR A 138 6.44 6.36 -9.09
CA TYR A 138 7.07 7.66 -8.79
C TYR A 138 7.67 8.25 -10.07
N PRO A 139 6.84 8.74 -10.99
CA PRO A 139 7.28 9.01 -12.36
C PRO A 139 8.19 10.25 -12.49
N ILE A 140 8.24 11.11 -11.47
CA ILE A 140 9.15 12.27 -11.38
C ILE A 140 10.38 11.92 -10.49
N GLY A 141 10.43 10.72 -9.92
CA GLY A 141 11.44 10.31 -8.94
C GLY A 141 11.27 11.01 -7.59
N VAL A 142 12.27 10.86 -6.73
CA VAL A 142 12.28 11.38 -5.35
C VAL A 142 13.23 12.56 -5.15
N GLY A 143 13.99 12.94 -6.18
CA GLY A 143 14.95 14.03 -6.12
C GLY A 143 14.29 15.39 -6.31
N CYS A 144 14.66 16.38 -5.49
CA CYS A 144 14.14 17.75 -5.56
C CYS A 144 15.21 18.76 -6.06
N TYR A 145 16.22 18.30 -6.79
CA TYR A 145 17.36 19.13 -7.21
C TYR A 145 17.00 20.14 -8.32
N ASN A 146 16.03 19.81 -9.18
CA ASN A 146 15.52 20.74 -10.19
C ASN A 146 14.00 20.55 -10.37
N LEU A 147 13.23 21.54 -9.92
CA LEU A 147 11.76 21.49 -9.92
C LEU A 147 11.14 21.67 -11.32
N TYR A 148 11.93 22.10 -12.30
CA TYR A 148 11.48 22.37 -13.66
C TYR A 148 11.93 21.31 -14.66
N ASP A 149 12.68 20.31 -14.22
CA ASP A 149 13.12 19.21 -15.08
C ASP A 149 12.11 18.06 -15.03
N TRP A 150 11.28 17.99 -16.07
CA TRP A 150 10.23 16.99 -16.19
C TRP A 150 10.67 15.94 -17.23
N PRO A 151 10.70 14.64 -16.87
CA PRO A 151 11.11 13.59 -17.81
C PRO A 151 10.34 13.66 -19.12
N ALA A 152 11.06 13.61 -20.24
CA ALA A 152 10.45 13.56 -21.56
C ALA A 152 9.53 12.33 -21.66
N GLY A 153 8.27 12.54 -22.05
CA GLY A 153 7.28 11.47 -22.11
C GLY A 153 6.56 11.20 -20.78
N LEU A 154 6.70 12.06 -19.76
CA LEU A 154 5.80 12.07 -18.63
C LEU A 154 4.36 12.30 -19.12
N GLN A 155 3.61 11.22 -19.26
CA GLN A 155 2.18 11.30 -19.50
C GLN A 155 1.52 11.60 -18.17
N ALA A 156 0.56 12.52 -18.17
CA ALA A 156 -0.40 12.62 -17.08
C ALA A 156 -1.20 11.30 -17.06
N TYR A 157 -0.69 10.32 -16.33
CA TYR A 157 -1.45 9.14 -15.94
C TYR A 157 -2.47 9.62 -14.89
N LEU A 158 -3.48 10.38 -15.34
CA LEU A 158 -4.79 10.10 -14.77
C LEU A 158 -4.96 8.62 -15.07
N CYS A 159 -4.91 7.78 -14.05
CA CYS A 159 -5.14 6.37 -14.26
C CYS A 159 -6.61 6.22 -14.69
N PHE A 160 -6.86 6.28 -16.00
CA PHE A 160 -8.19 6.40 -16.60
C PHE A 160 -9.08 5.19 -16.32
N ARG A 161 -8.55 4.14 -15.68
CA ARG A 161 -9.28 2.96 -15.23
C ARG A 161 -8.89 2.50 -13.82
N CYS A 162 -8.13 3.29 -13.06
CA CYS A 162 -7.90 2.93 -11.66
C CYS A 162 -9.21 3.10 -10.90
N GLN A 163 -9.72 2.01 -10.37
CA GLN A 163 -10.84 2.03 -9.44
C GLN A 163 -10.38 2.30 -8.00
N LYS A 164 -9.08 2.13 -7.74
CA LYS A 164 -8.39 2.46 -6.50
C LYS A 164 -7.11 3.23 -6.84
N LEU A 165 -6.95 4.41 -6.24
CA LEU A 165 -5.74 5.22 -6.30
C LEU A 165 -5.42 5.69 -4.88
N SER A 166 -4.15 5.64 -4.54
CA SER A 166 -3.58 6.18 -3.31
C SER A 166 -2.48 7.18 -3.67
N LEU A 167 -2.27 8.21 -2.86
CA LEU A 167 -1.32 9.31 -3.14
C LEU A 167 -0.21 9.47 -2.10
N HIS A 168 0.93 8.80 -2.20
CA HIS A 168 2.04 9.06 -1.27
C HIS A 168 2.63 10.47 -1.41
N SER A 169 2.74 11.28 -0.36
CA SER A 169 1.97 11.30 0.88
C SER A 169 0.90 12.40 0.80
N ILE A 170 -0.26 12.18 1.42
CA ILE A 170 -1.25 13.26 1.63
C ILE A 170 -0.77 14.21 2.73
N GLY A 171 -0.09 13.69 3.77
CA GLY A 171 0.64 14.46 4.77
C GLY A 171 1.67 13.53 5.41
N GLY A 172 2.91 13.99 5.60
CA GLY A 172 3.99 13.12 6.07
C GLY A 172 4.25 13.20 7.59
N GLY A 173 4.26 14.41 8.18
CA GLY A 173 4.45 14.60 9.62
C GLY A 173 5.92 14.75 10.03
N THR A 174 6.28 14.21 11.20
CA THR A 174 7.61 14.39 11.81
C THR A 174 8.20 13.06 12.28
N ASN A 175 9.48 12.83 11.99
CA ASN A 175 10.26 11.72 12.54
C ASN A 175 10.74 12.05 13.96
N TRP A 176 9.80 12.12 14.90
CA TRP A 176 10.11 12.39 16.31
C TRP A 176 10.87 11.22 16.95
N GLY A 177 11.42 11.39 18.15
CA GLY A 177 11.90 10.25 18.96
C GLY A 177 12.99 9.35 18.35
N ASN A 178 13.78 9.82 17.37
CA ASN A 178 14.75 9.02 16.60
C ASN A 178 14.14 7.87 15.79
N LEU A 179 12.91 8.03 15.33
CA LEU A 179 12.20 7.05 14.49
C LEU A 179 12.70 7.01 13.04
N ARG A 180 13.52 7.99 12.65
CA ARG A 180 14.07 8.11 11.29
C ARG A 180 15.11 7.03 10.98
N TYR A 181 15.21 6.69 9.71
CA TYR A 181 16.41 6.07 9.14
C TYR A 181 17.58 7.08 9.09
N PRO A 182 18.86 6.66 9.27
CA PRO A 182 19.98 7.58 9.49
C PRO A 182 20.17 8.68 8.43
N ASP A 183 19.85 8.39 7.17
CA ASP A 183 20.04 9.33 6.05
C ASP A 183 18.92 10.39 5.93
N PHE A 184 17.92 10.35 6.81
CA PHE A 184 16.83 11.33 6.84
C PHE A 184 16.98 12.35 7.96
N TYR A 185 16.27 13.45 7.80
CA TYR A 185 16.13 14.49 8.81
C TYR A 185 14.90 14.26 9.69
N THR A 186 14.74 15.11 10.71
CA THR A 186 13.58 15.08 11.62
C THR A 186 12.28 15.44 10.90
N SER A 187 12.29 16.43 10.02
CA SER A 187 11.10 16.79 9.25
C SER A 187 10.77 15.68 8.26
N TYR A 188 9.48 15.35 8.18
CA TYR A 188 8.94 14.45 7.19
C TYR A 188 7.77 15.10 6.43
N ASP A 189 7.89 16.40 6.15
CA ASP A 189 6.87 17.15 5.42
C ASP A 189 6.66 16.63 3.98
N LEU A 190 7.73 16.12 3.34
CA LEU A 190 7.76 15.57 1.98
C LEU A 190 7.27 16.51 0.87
N GLY A 191 7.02 17.78 1.16
CA GLY A 191 6.28 18.65 0.24
C GLY A 191 4.87 18.11 -0.03
N ALA A 192 4.29 17.34 0.89
CA ALA A 192 2.97 16.71 0.78
C ALA A 192 1.83 17.73 0.61
N ILE A 193 0.62 17.23 0.33
CA ILE A 193 -0.57 18.06 0.15
C ILE A 193 -0.91 18.85 1.42
N ILE A 194 -0.85 18.19 2.57
CA ILE A 194 -0.97 18.75 3.91
C ILE A 194 0.45 18.92 4.47
N ALA A 195 0.77 20.09 4.99
CA ALA A 195 2.08 20.36 5.58
C ALA A 195 2.27 19.63 6.90
N GLU A 196 3.53 19.51 7.35
CA GLU A 196 3.91 18.87 8.62
C GLU A 196 3.17 19.43 9.85
N ASP A 197 2.84 20.73 9.86
CA ASP A 197 2.07 21.38 10.92
C ASP A 197 0.54 21.22 10.78
N GLY A 198 0.08 20.46 9.78
CA GLY A 198 -1.33 20.24 9.48
C GLY A 198 -1.98 21.34 8.65
N THR A 199 -1.25 22.39 8.25
CA THR A 199 -1.80 23.46 7.42
C THR A 199 -2.02 23.02 5.97
N VAL A 200 -2.99 23.67 5.31
CA VAL A 200 -3.48 23.34 3.95
C VAL A 200 -3.34 24.52 2.98
N THR A 201 -2.27 25.30 3.15
CA THR A 201 -2.02 26.55 2.43
C THR A 201 -1.37 26.36 1.06
N ARG A 202 -0.82 25.17 0.77
CA ARG A 202 -0.17 24.85 -0.50
C ARG A 202 -1.20 24.75 -1.62
N GLU A 203 -0.88 25.31 -2.79
CA GLU A 203 -1.78 25.33 -3.96
C GLU A 203 -2.18 23.93 -4.45
N LYS A 204 -1.34 22.91 -4.22
CA LYS A 204 -1.68 21.51 -4.52
C LYS A 204 -2.87 20.97 -3.71
N TYR A 205 -3.20 21.58 -2.56
CA TYR A 205 -4.35 21.16 -1.74
C TYR A 205 -5.70 21.45 -2.41
N PRO A 206 -6.04 22.70 -2.78
CA PRO A 206 -7.29 22.96 -3.49
C PRO A 206 -7.38 22.24 -4.84
N GLU A 207 -6.26 22.01 -5.54
CA GLU A 207 -6.23 21.21 -6.76
C GLU A 207 -6.61 19.75 -6.50
N ALA A 208 -5.92 19.07 -5.57
CA ALA A 208 -6.23 17.69 -5.19
C ALA A 208 -7.68 17.53 -4.69
N LYS A 209 -8.19 18.51 -3.94
CA LYS A 209 -9.59 18.56 -3.50
C LYS A 209 -10.55 18.56 -4.69
N SER A 210 -10.27 19.36 -5.72
CA SER A 210 -11.14 19.48 -6.89
C SER A 210 -11.20 18.17 -7.68
N GLN A 211 -10.05 17.54 -7.91
CA GLN A 211 -9.98 16.22 -8.55
C GLN A 211 -10.70 15.15 -7.72
N GLY A 212 -10.48 15.12 -6.39
CA GLY A 212 -11.15 14.16 -5.50
C GLY A 212 -12.68 14.29 -5.51
N GLN A 213 -13.20 15.51 -5.51
CA GLN A 213 -14.65 15.74 -5.62
C GLN A 213 -15.20 15.30 -6.98
N PHE A 214 -14.46 15.57 -8.07
CA PHE A 214 -14.81 15.09 -9.40
C PHE A 214 -14.90 13.56 -9.43
N PHE A 215 -13.89 12.84 -8.95
CA PHE A 215 -13.90 11.38 -8.97
C PHE A 215 -15.00 10.78 -8.09
N LYS A 216 -15.28 11.39 -6.94
CA LYS A 216 -16.36 10.94 -6.05
C LYS A 216 -17.72 10.90 -6.76
N VAL A 217 -18.02 11.88 -7.62
CA VAL A 217 -19.29 11.94 -8.36
C VAL A 217 -19.23 11.21 -9.70
N ALA A 218 -18.09 11.26 -10.39
CA ALA A 218 -17.91 10.63 -11.70
C ALA A 218 -17.93 9.09 -11.58
N LEU A 219 -17.19 8.52 -10.63
CA LEU A 219 -17.13 7.07 -10.41
C LEU A 219 -18.51 6.50 -10.03
N ALA A 220 -19.27 7.23 -9.19
CA ALA A 220 -20.63 6.87 -8.85
C ALA A 220 -21.55 6.82 -10.08
N THR A 221 -21.31 7.67 -11.07
CA THR A 221 -22.10 7.71 -12.32
C THR A 221 -21.70 6.58 -13.28
N THR A 222 -20.41 6.26 -13.39
CA THR A 222 -19.91 5.17 -14.26
C THR A 222 -20.35 3.78 -13.77
N LEU A 223 -20.35 3.53 -12.46
CA LEU A 223 -20.86 2.28 -11.89
C LEU A 223 -22.37 2.11 -12.11
N HIS A 224 -23.14 3.20 -12.03
CA HIS A 224 -24.58 3.19 -12.32
C HIS A 224 -24.87 2.91 -13.81
N GLY A 225 -24.05 3.46 -14.71
CA GLY A 225 -24.13 3.20 -16.16
C GLY A 225 -23.81 1.76 -16.55
N LEU A 226 -22.82 1.14 -15.90
CA LEU A 226 -22.47 -0.27 -16.11
C LEU A 226 -23.51 -1.24 -15.54
N SER A 227 -24.09 -0.94 -14.37
CA SER A 227 -25.19 -1.73 -13.80
C SER A 227 -26.41 -1.78 -14.73
N ASN A 228 -26.75 -0.66 -15.39
CA ASN A 228 -27.84 -0.59 -16.36
C ASN A 228 -27.54 -1.27 -17.71
N GLN A 229 -26.28 -1.61 -18.00
CA GLN A 229 -25.92 -2.43 -19.18
C GLN A 229 -25.86 -3.93 -18.87
N ILE A 230 -25.83 -4.33 -17.59
CA ILE A 230 -25.77 -5.73 -17.14
C ILE A 230 -27.14 -6.23 -16.63
N GLN A 231 -28.22 -5.45 -16.76
CA GLN A 231 -29.56 -6.01 -16.64
C GLN A 231 -29.77 -7.00 -17.82
N PRO A 232 -29.92 -8.32 -17.59
CA PRO A 232 -30.28 -9.22 -18.67
C PRO A 232 -31.61 -8.74 -19.22
N ARG A 233 -31.65 -8.38 -20.51
CA ARG A 233 -32.93 -8.28 -21.22
C ARG A 233 -33.51 -9.70 -21.22
N CYS A 234 -34.37 -10.00 -20.25
CA CYS A 234 -35.22 -11.18 -20.32
C CYS A 234 -36.04 -11.04 -21.60
N TYR A 235 -35.63 -11.78 -22.63
CA TYR A 235 -36.34 -11.87 -23.90
C TYR A 235 -37.63 -12.64 -23.60
N HIS A 236 -38.76 -11.93 -23.49
CA HIS A 236 -40.06 -12.58 -23.58
C HIS A 236 -40.32 -12.91 -25.05
N PRO A 237 -40.35 -14.20 -25.46
CA PRO A 237 -40.85 -14.53 -26.78
C PRO A 237 -42.34 -14.17 -26.81
N ALA A 238 -42.72 -13.37 -27.81
CA ALA A 238 -44.12 -13.09 -28.09
C ALA A 238 -44.83 -14.40 -28.47
N LEU A 239 -45.97 -14.65 -27.82
CA LEU A 239 -46.96 -15.64 -28.25
C LEU A 239 -47.75 -15.08 -29.43
#